data_AF-A0AA96GK59-F1
#
_entry.id   AF-A0AA96GK59-F1
#
_cell.length_a   1.000
_cell.length_b   1.000
_cell.length_c   1.000
_cell.angle_alpha   90.00
_cell.angle_beta   90.00
_cell.angle_gamma   90.00
#
_symmetry.space_group_name_H-M   'P 1'
#
loop_
_entity.id
_entity.type
_entity.pdbx_description
1 polymer ?
#
loop_
_entity_poly.entity_id
_entity_poly.type
_entity_poly.pdbx_seq_one_letter_code
_entity_poly.pdbx_strand_id
1 'polypeptide(L)'
;MLRLTLHPLAQVSPTRHGIPWLGFIVYPNHRRVKARNLRNFQHQLRDRWQEYCEGHITFAEFNSNVQGWINHVRYANTWDLRRHVLAQPLLKPTATKHARNAGYPRLNETIE
;
A
#
# COMPACT_ATOMS: atom_id res chain seq x y z
N MET A 1 -16.27 -28.00 -24.87
CA MET A 1 -14.91 -28.22 -24.34
C MET A 1 -14.06 -26.99 -24.62
N LEU A 2 -13.30 -26.48 -23.64
CA LEU A 2 -12.34 -25.40 -23.89
C LEU A 2 -10.99 -26.00 -24.29
N ARG A 3 -10.42 -25.54 -25.41
CA ARG A 3 -9.08 -25.91 -25.89
C ARG A 3 -8.16 -24.71 -25.72
N LEU A 4 -7.54 -24.60 -24.55
CA LEU A 4 -6.62 -23.51 -24.24
C LEU A 4 -5.17 -23.91 -24.53
N THR A 5 -4.41 -22.96 -25.06
CA THR A 5 -2.96 -23.05 -25.23
C THR A 5 -2.26 -22.15 -24.21
N LEU A 6 -1.05 -22.52 -23.81
CA LEU A 6 -0.25 -21.69 -22.91
C LEU A 6 0.19 -20.41 -23.62
N HIS A 7 0.22 -19.32 -22.87
CA HIS A 7 0.74 -18.06 -23.36
C HIS A 7 2.23 -18.19 -23.73
N PRO A 8 2.69 -17.67 -24.87
CA PRO A 8 4.07 -17.89 -25.37
C PRO A 8 5.16 -17.32 -24.45
N LEU A 9 4.83 -16.34 -23.60
CA LEU A 9 5.75 -15.78 -22.60
C LEU A 9 5.73 -16.52 -21.25
N ALA A 10 5.02 -17.64 -21.13
CA ALA A 10 5.06 -18.45 -19.92
C ALA A 10 6.45 -19.09 -19.78
N GLN A 11 7.16 -18.75 -18.71
CA GLN A 11 8.50 -19.26 -18.44
C GLN A 11 8.52 -20.04 -17.13
N VAL A 12 9.24 -21.15 -17.13
CA VAL A 12 9.57 -21.89 -15.90
C VAL A 12 10.78 -21.24 -15.27
N SER A 13 10.75 -21.04 -13.96
CA SER A 13 11.87 -20.47 -13.21
C SER A 13 11.99 -21.16 -11.85
N PRO A 14 13.21 -21.34 -11.32
CA PRO A 14 13.38 -21.90 -9.99
C PRO A 14 12.65 -21.09 -8.91
N THR A 15 11.88 -21.76 -8.06
CA THR A 15 11.06 -21.13 -7.01
C THR A 15 11.88 -20.33 -6.00
N ARG A 16 13.17 -20.69 -5.82
CA ARG A 16 14.12 -19.95 -4.95
C ARG A 16 14.32 -18.49 -5.36
N HIS A 17 14.14 -18.16 -6.64
CA HIS A 17 14.26 -16.77 -7.12
C HIS A 17 12.98 -15.95 -6.86
N GLY A 18 11.91 -16.61 -6.41
CA GLY A 18 10.61 -16.01 -6.20
C GLY A 18 9.84 -15.82 -7.50
N ILE A 19 8.52 -16.02 -7.43
CA ILE A 19 7.63 -15.88 -8.60
C ILE A 19 6.77 -14.63 -8.44
N PRO A 20 6.74 -13.73 -9.44
CA PRO A 20 5.85 -12.57 -9.41
C PRO A 20 4.38 -13.02 -9.51
N TRP A 21 3.58 -12.73 -8.49
CA TRP A 21 2.15 -13.09 -8.51
C TRP A 21 1.30 -12.06 -7.75
N LEU A 22 0.26 -11.53 -8.40
CA LEU A 22 -0.72 -10.58 -7.85
C LEU A 22 -0.14 -9.43 -6.99
N GLY A 23 0.98 -8.83 -7.41
CA GLY A 23 1.61 -7.72 -6.69
C GLY A 23 2.65 -8.14 -5.64
N PHE A 24 2.84 -9.44 -5.45
CA PHE A 24 3.86 -10.02 -4.58
C PHE A 24 4.97 -10.70 -5.38
N ILE A 25 6.03 -11.04 -4.66
CA ILE A 25 7.02 -12.03 -5.04
C ILE A 25 6.87 -13.19 -4.04
N VAL A 26 6.49 -14.36 -4.55
CA VAL A 26 6.20 -15.54 -3.73
C VAL A 26 7.42 -16.45 -3.71
N TYR A 27 7.94 -16.72 -2.53
CA TYR A 27 9.00 -17.69 -2.26
C TYR A 27 8.41 -18.92 -1.56
N PRO A 28 9.13 -20.06 -1.50
CA PRO A 28 8.66 -21.26 -0.81
C PRO A 28 8.29 -21.04 0.67
N ASN A 29 8.99 -20.13 1.36
CA ASN A 29 8.86 -19.90 2.80
C ASN A 29 8.26 -18.54 3.17
N HIS A 30 8.16 -17.59 2.24
CA HIS A 30 7.63 -16.25 2.52
C HIS A 30 7.13 -15.55 1.27
N ARG A 31 6.44 -14.42 1.45
CA ARG A 31 6.04 -13.53 0.36
C ARG A 31 6.61 -12.13 0.63
N ARG A 32 7.00 -11.42 -0.42
CA ARG A 32 7.41 -10.01 -0.38
C ARG A 32 6.47 -9.18 -1.24
N VAL A 33 6.26 -7.92 -0.89
CA VAL A 33 5.55 -6.96 -1.75
C VAL A 33 6.49 -6.53 -2.88
N LYS A 34 5.98 -6.39 -4.11
CA LYS A 34 6.79 -5.83 -5.20
C LYS A 34 7.12 -4.38 -4.90
N ALA A 35 8.39 -4.00 -5.06
CA ALA A 35 8.86 -2.64 -4.80
C ALA A 35 8.10 -1.56 -5.58
N ARG A 36 7.66 -1.86 -6.80
CA ARG A 36 6.82 -0.94 -7.60
C ARG A 36 5.46 -0.66 -6.95
N ASN A 37 4.83 -1.67 -6.35
CA ASN A 37 3.53 -1.50 -5.69
C ASN A 37 3.68 -0.68 -4.41
N LEU A 38 4.79 -0.90 -3.68
CA LEU A 38 5.14 -0.09 -2.52
C LEU A 38 5.33 1.39 -2.89
N ARG A 39 6.13 1.67 -3.92
CA ARG A 39 6.35 3.05 -4.40
C ARG A 39 5.05 3.71 -4.83
N ASN A 40 4.24 3.00 -5.63
CA ASN A 40 2.96 3.53 -6.08
C ASN A 40 2.04 3.86 -4.90
N PHE A 41 2.00 3.01 -3.88
CA PHE A 41 1.23 3.31 -2.67
C PHE A 41 1.78 4.52 -1.90
N GLN A 42 3.10 4.65 -1.76
CA GLN A 42 3.70 5.82 -1.10
C GLN A 42 3.36 7.13 -1.83
N HIS A 43 3.33 7.13 -3.17
CA HIS A 43 2.88 8.28 -3.94
C HIS A 43 1.39 8.56 -3.69
N GLN A 44 0.54 7.56 -3.87
CA GLN A 44 -0.90 7.69 -3.64
C GLN A 44 -1.24 8.16 -2.22
N LEU A 45 -0.51 7.68 -1.21
CA LEU A 45 -0.71 8.06 0.18
C LEU A 45 -0.49 9.56 0.40
N ARG A 46 0.52 10.14 -0.25
CA ARG A 46 0.81 11.58 -0.18
C ARG A 46 -0.27 12.40 -0.88
N ASP A 47 -0.70 11.97 -2.05
CA ASP A 47 -1.74 12.66 -2.83
C ASP A 47 -3.07 12.66 -2.03
N ARG A 48 -3.46 11.51 -1.48
CA ARG A 48 -4.68 11.37 -0.66
C ARG A 48 -4.61 12.15 0.64
N TRP A 49 -3.43 12.23 1.24
CA TRP A 49 -3.22 13.08 2.40
C TRP A 49 -3.42 14.57 2.07
N GLN A 50 -2.93 15.02 0.91
CA GLN A 50 -3.15 16.38 0.44
C GLN A 50 -4.64 16.65 0.17
N GLU A 51 -5.33 15.76 -0.55
CA GLU A 51 -6.78 15.85 -0.78
C GLU A 51 -7.56 15.97 0.54
N TYR A 52 -7.19 15.19 1.57
CA TYR A 52 -7.80 15.27 2.89
C TYR A 52 -7.55 16.64 3.55
N CYS A 53 -6.32 17.13 3.50
CA CYS A 53 -5.97 18.41 4.11
C CYS A 53 -6.62 19.61 3.40
N GLU A 54 -6.88 19.50 2.09
CA GLU A 54 -7.62 20.47 1.29
C GLU A 54 -9.15 20.36 1.48
N GLY A 55 -9.61 19.32 2.18
CA GLY A 55 -11.03 19.07 2.45
C GLY A 55 -11.79 18.45 1.27
N HIS A 56 -11.08 17.92 0.28
CA HIS A 56 -11.67 17.25 -0.88
C HIS A 56 -12.20 15.84 -0.55
N ILE A 57 -11.58 15.19 0.43
CA ILE A 57 -12.03 13.90 0.97
C ILE A 57 -12.13 13.98 2.49
N THR A 58 -13.00 13.14 3.04
CA THR A 58 -13.12 12.94 4.48
C THR A 58 -11.94 12.12 5.02
N PHE A 59 -11.71 12.21 6.34
CA PHE A 59 -10.73 11.33 7.00
C PHE A 59 -11.11 9.85 6.85
N ALA A 60 -12.42 9.52 6.84
CA ALA A 60 -12.90 8.15 6.67
C ALA A 60 -12.51 7.57 5.31
N GLU A 61 -12.61 8.35 4.23
CA GLU A 61 -12.18 7.95 2.89
C GLU A 61 -10.66 7.75 2.82
N PHE A 62 -9.89 8.69 3.40
CA PHE A 62 -8.43 8.55 3.52
C PHE A 62 -8.06 7.27 4.29
N ASN A 63 -8.63 7.07 5.48
CA ASN A 63 -8.37 5.90 6.32
C ASN A 63 -8.75 4.59 5.61
N SER A 64 -9.88 4.56 4.88
CA SER A 64 -10.30 3.38 4.12
C SER A 64 -9.28 2.99 3.04
N ASN A 65 -8.66 3.96 2.37
CA ASN A 65 -7.57 3.69 1.42
C ASN A 65 -6.36 3.05 2.11
N VAL A 66 -5.94 3.60 3.26
CA VAL A 66 -4.83 3.06 4.05
C VAL A 66 -5.13 1.64 4.54
N GLN A 67 -6.33 1.40 5.07
CA GLN A 67 -6.76 0.08 5.53
C GLN A 67 -6.82 -0.94 4.39
N GLY A 68 -7.30 -0.55 3.21
CA GLY A 68 -7.30 -1.40 2.02
C GLY A 68 -5.88 -1.86 1.64
N TRP A 69 -4.91 -0.95 1.70
CA TRP A 69 -3.52 -1.30 1.44
C TRP A 69 -2.93 -2.19 2.54
N ILE A 70 -3.15 -1.87 3.82
CA ILE A 70 -2.71 -2.69 4.96
C ILE A 70 -3.24 -4.12 4.80
N ASN A 71 -4.53 -4.27 4.48
CA ASN A 71 -5.16 -5.56 4.27
C ASN A 71 -4.59 -6.31 3.06
N HIS A 72 -4.16 -5.61 2.01
CA HIS A 72 -3.44 -6.25 0.91
C HIS A 72 -2.05 -6.74 1.37
N VAL A 73 -1.25 -5.88 1.98
CA VAL A 73 0.16 -6.19 2.27
C VAL A 73 0.35 -7.12 3.47
N ARG A 74 -0.65 -7.27 4.37
CA ARG A 74 -0.58 -8.19 5.52
C ARG A 74 -0.36 -9.65 5.13
N TYR A 75 -0.71 -10.04 3.89
CA TYR A 75 -0.50 -11.39 3.38
C TYR A 75 0.96 -11.68 2.99
N ALA A 76 1.84 -10.70 3.06
CA ALA A 76 3.27 -10.86 2.87
C ALA A 76 4.05 -10.58 4.16
N ASN A 77 5.33 -10.97 4.19
CA ASN A 77 6.22 -10.62 5.30
C ASN A 77 6.54 -9.12 5.23
N THR A 78 5.67 -8.32 5.86
CA THR A 78 5.62 -6.86 5.70
C THR A 78 5.52 -6.13 7.03
N TRP A 79 5.79 -6.78 8.17
CA TRP A 79 5.70 -6.13 9.48
C TRP A 79 6.57 -4.87 9.55
N ASP A 80 7.87 -5.00 9.27
CA ASP A 80 8.81 -3.88 9.25
C ASP A 80 8.51 -2.88 8.15
N LEU A 81 8.04 -3.38 7.00
CA LEU A 81 7.66 -2.55 5.86
C LEU A 81 6.49 -1.63 6.20
N ARG A 82 5.41 -2.17 6.79
CA ARG A 82 4.23 -1.41 7.21
C ARG A 82 4.63 -0.37 8.24
N ARG A 83 5.42 -0.74 9.25
CA ARG A 83 5.94 0.19 10.26
C ARG A 83 6.73 1.32 9.61
N HIS A 84 7.66 1.01 8.70
CA HIS A 84 8.48 2.01 8.04
C HIS A 84 7.65 2.97 7.17
N VAL A 85 6.70 2.47 6.39
CA VAL A 85 5.85 3.28 5.50
C VAL A 85 4.92 4.20 6.29
N LEU A 86 4.25 3.66 7.31
CA LEU A 86 3.26 4.41 8.10
C LEU A 86 3.92 5.38 9.11
N ALA A 87 5.19 5.17 9.46
CA ALA A 87 5.95 6.10 10.29
C ALA A 87 6.53 7.29 9.50
N GLN A 88 6.43 7.30 8.16
CA GLN A 88 6.94 8.42 7.38
C GLN A 88 6.11 9.68 7.68
N PRO A 89 6.75 10.82 7.97
CA PRO A 89 6.02 12.06 8.21
C PRO A 89 5.31 12.46 6.92
N LEU A 90 3.98 12.50 6.97
CA LEU A 90 3.16 13.11 5.93
C LEU A 90 3.29 14.63 6.11
N LEU A 91 3.80 15.31 5.07
CA LEU A 91 3.96 16.76 5.10
C LEU A 91 2.58 17.40 5.29
N LYS A 92 2.47 18.33 6.23
CA LYS A 92 1.30 19.19 6.31
C LYS A 92 1.35 20.11 5.08
N PRO A 93 0.34 20.12 4.21
CA PRO A 93 0.32 21.10 3.13
C PRO A 93 0.31 22.51 3.72
N THR A 94 0.98 23.42 3.01
CA THR A 94 1.18 24.80 3.42
C THR A 94 -0.16 25.50 3.57
N ALA A 95 -0.64 25.59 4.81
CA ALA A 95 -1.81 26.30 5.33
C ALA A 95 -2.82 26.86 4.32
N THR A 96 -3.89 26.10 4.07
CA THR A 96 -5.19 26.67 3.64
C THR A 96 -6.08 26.82 4.87
N LYS A 97 -6.77 27.96 4.99
CA LYS A 97 -7.42 28.53 6.19
C LYS A 97 -8.44 27.66 6.96
N HIS A 98 -8.76 26.45 6.52
CA HIS A 98 -9.81 25.59 7.12
C HIS A 98 -9.30 24.54 8.12
N ALA A 99 -7.98 24.32 8.22
CA ALA A 99 -7.41 23.24 9.05
C ALA A 99 -7.29 23.53 10.56
N ARG A 100 -8.08 24.45 11.13
CA ARG A 100 -7.92 24.87 12.54
C ARG A 100 -8.64 23.97 13.57
N ASN A 101 -9.55 23.09 13.17
CA ASN A 101 -10.41 22.35 14.11
C ASN A 101 -10.41 20.81 13.99
N ALA A 102 -9.54 20.21 13.18
CA ALA A 102 -9.48 18.75 13.07
C ALA A 102 -8.36 18.20 13.96
N GLY A 103 -8.72 17.57 15.08
CA GLY A 103 -7.78 16.75 15.85
C GLY A 103 -7.28 15.61 14.95
N TYR A 104 -6.00 15.65 14.58
CA TYR A 104 -5.39 14.65 13.70
C TYR A 104 -5.15 13.34 14.48
N PRO A 105 -5.82 12.22 14.15
CA PRO A 105 -5.52 10.94 14.76
C PRO A 105 -4.16 10.44 14.24
N ARG A 106 -3.36 9.80 15.10
CA ARG A 106 -2.14 9.14 14.65
C ARG A 106 -2.51 7.85 13.91
N LEU A 107 -1.96 7.65 12.71
CA LEU A 107 -2.24 6.50 11.84
C LEU A 107 -1.74 5.14 12.39
N ASN A 108 -1.14 5.13 13.58
CA ASN A 108 -0.48 3.97 14.17
C ASN A 108 -1.36 3.15 15.14
N GLU A 109 -2.62 3.52 15.35
CA GLU A 109 -3.51 2.87 16.34
C GLU A 109 -4.32 1.68 15.76
N THR A 110 -4.11 1.28 14.50
CA THR A 110 -4.82 0.15 13.87
C THR A 110 -3.86 -0.83 13.23
N ILE A 111 -2.90 -1.32 14.03
CA ILE A 111 -2.00 -2.40 13.64
C ILE A 111 -2.28 -3.61 14.55
N GLU A 112 -3.41 -4.27 14.31
CA GLU A 112 -3.67 -5.67 14.70
C GLU A 112 -4.17 -6.46 13.48
#